data_AF-A0A1M5W5Z3-F1
#
_entry.id   AF-A0A1M5W5Z3-F1
#
_cell.length_a   1.000
_cell.length_b   1.000
_cell.length_c   1.000
_cell.angle_alpha   90.00
_cell.angle_beta   90.00
_cell.angle_gamma   90.00
#
_symmetry.space_group_name_H-M   'P 1'
#
loop_
_entity.id
_entity.type
_entity.pdbx_description
1 polymer ?
#
loop_
_entity_poly.entity_id
_entity_poly.type
_entity_poly.pdbx_seq_one_letter_code
_entity_poly.pdbx_strand_id
1 'polypeptide(L)' 'IELIYALHTQGVFGNGTIDIKVIATYFEQTFNVDLGDFYHTFLELRNRKTNRTKFIDTLKEGLLRRMDDQEEK' A
#
# COMPACT_ATOMS: atom_id res chain seq x y z
N ILE A 1 -5.15 1.85 -0.18
CA ILE A 1 -4.55 3.20 -0.26
C ILE A 1 -3.10 3.23 0.22
N GLU A 2 -2.80 2.82 1.46
CA GLU A 2 -1.42 2.80 1.98
C GLU A 2 -0.42 2.08 1.04
N LEU A 3 -0.78 0.89 0.54
CA LEU A 3 0.05 0.11 -0.40
C LEU A 3 0.31 0.83 -1.73
N ILE A 4 -0.70 1.49 -2.30
CA ILE A 4 -0.57 2.23 -3.57
C ILE A 4 0.45 3.36 -3.40
N TYR A 5 0.32 4.14 -2.33
CA TYR A 5 1.27 5.22 -2.03
C TYR A 5 2.67 4.69 -1.70
N ALA A 6 2.78 3.56 -1.00
CA ALA A 6 4.07 2.94 -0.71
C ALA A 6 4.80 2.50 -1.99
N LEU A 7 4.11 1.80 -2.89
CA LEU A 7 4.66 1.34 -4.17
C LEU A 7 5.05 2.51 -5.07
N HIS A 8 4.20 3.55 -5.14
CA HIS A 8 4.50 4.78 -5.88
C HIS A 8 5.73 5.50 -5.31
N THR A 9 5.80 5.67 -3.98
CA THR A 9 6.93 6.34 -3.32
C THR A 9 8.25 5.58 -3.50
N GLN A 10 8.21 4.26 -3.52
CA GLN A 10 9.37 3.43 -3.83
C GLN A 10 9.72 3.36 -5.32
N GLY A 11 8.90 3.95 -6.20
CA GLY A 11 9.14 3.96 -7.64
C GLY A 11 9.12 2.58 -8.29
N VAL A 12 8.37 1.63 -7.72
CA VAL A 12 8.34 0.22 -8.16
C VAL A 12 7.91 0.09 -9.62
N PHE A 13 7.01 0.96 -10.07
CA PHE A 13 6.51 0.95 -11.44
C PHE A 13 7.21 2.00 -12.29
N GLY A 14 7.68 1.57 -13.48
CA GLY A 14 8.33 2.44 -14.46
C GLY A 14 9.48 3.28 -13.89
N ASN A 15 10.22 2.75 -12.90
CA ASN A 15 11.30 3.43 -12.20
C ASN A 15 10.88 4.80 -11.62
N GLY A 16 9.67 4.90 -11.07
CA GLY A 16 9.15 6.11 -10.44
C GLY A 16 8.61 7.16 -11.41
N THR A 17 8.50 6.85 -12.70
CA THR A 17 7.92 7.77 -13.69
C THR A 17 6.40 7.67 -13.82
N ILE A 18 5.80 6.64 -13.21
CA ILE A 18 4.37 6.37 -13.30
C ILE A 18 3.59 7.22 -12.30
N ASP A 19 2.60 7.96 -12.79
CA ASP A 19 1.67 8.74 -11.95
C ASP A 19 0.85 7.80 -11.04
N ILE A 20 0.69 8.19 -9.78
CA ILE A 20 -0.10 7.45 -8.79
C ILE A 20 -1.53 7.14 -9.25
N LYS A 21 -2.15 7.98 -10.10
CA LYS A 21 -3.48 7.72 -10.66
C LYS A 21 -3.49 6.46 -11.51
N VAL A 22 -2.44 6.22 -12.30
CA VAL A 22 -2.32 5.03 -13.13
C VAL A 22 -2.26 3.78 -12.25
N ILE A 23 -1.48 3.85 -11.16
CA ILE A 23 -1.38 2.75 -10.19
C ILE A 23 -2.73 2.53 -9.49
N ALA A 24 -3.43 3.60 -9.08
CA ALA A 24 -4.74 3.51 -8.45
C ALA A 24 -5.77 2.85 -9.38
N THR A 25 -5.89 3.30 -10.63
CA THR A 25 -6.78 2.72 -11.63
C THR A 25 -6.44 1.25 -11.91
N TYR A 26 -5.16 0.89 -11.98
CA TYR A 26 -4.75 -0.49 -12.12
C TYR A 26 -5.25 -1.35 -10.95
N PHE A 27 -5.16 -0.86 -9.72
CA PHE A 27 -5.68 -1.55 -8.54
C PHE A 27 -7.21 -1.68 -8.57
N GLU A 28 -7.94 -0.62 -8.94
CA GLU A 28 -9.41 -0.68 -9.09
C GLU A 28 -9.83 -1.78 -10.05
N GLN A 29 -9.21 -1.83 -11.23
CA GLN A 29 -9.49 -2.83 -12.25
C GLN A 29 -9.09 -4.24 -11.82
N THR A 30 -7.90 -4.40 -11.24
CA THR A 30 -7.35 -5.71 -10.85
C THR A 30 -8.15 -6.33 -9.71
N PHE A 31 -8.57 -5.53 -8.74
CA PHE A 31 -9.28 -6.02 -7.55
C PHE A 31 -10.80 -5.84 -7.63
N ASN A 32 -11.32 -5.23 -8.71
CA ASN A 32 -12.73 -4.91 -8.90
C ASN A 32 -13.31 -4.12 -7.70
N VAL A 33 -12.62 -3.04 -7.33
CA VAL A 33 -12.99 -2.14 -6.23
C VAL A 33 -13.08 -0.71 -6.73
N ASP A 34 -13.86 0.12 -6.03
CA ASP A 34 -13.86 1.58 -6.20
C ASP A 34 -13.02 2.21 -5.08
N LEU A 35 -11.97 2.94 -5.44
CA LEU A 35 -11.12 3.61 -4.46
C LEU A 35 -11.62 5.02 -4.09
N GLY A 36 -12.61 5.55 -4.80
CA GLY A 36 -13.17 6.87 -4.59
C GLY A 36 -12.11 7.97 -4.55
N ASP A 37 -12.25 8.92 -3.63
CA ASP A 37 -11.24 9.96 -3.40
C ASP A 37 -10.07 9.43 -2.56
N PHE A 38 -9.17 8.70 -3.24
CA PHE A 38 -7.99 8.14 -2.62
C PHE A 38 -6.96 9.20 -2.16
N TYR A 39 -7.00 10.41 -2.74
CA TYR A 39 -6.19 11.53 -2.29
C TYR A 39 -6.67 12.05 -0.93
N HIS A 40 -7.98 12.23 -0.77
CA HIS A 40 -8.58 12.61 0.51
C HIS A 40 -8.29 11.55 1.57
N THR A 41 -8.52 10.28 1.24
CA THR A 41 -8.22 9.16 2.14
C THR A 41 -6.75 9.18 2.58
N PHE A 42 -5.80 9.48 1.69
CA PHE A 42 -4.40 9.62 2.05
C PHE A 42 -4.12 10.80 2.99
N LEU A 43 -4.80 11.94 2.81
CA LEU A 43 -4.70 13.07 3.74
C LEU A 43 -5.20 12.69 5.14
N GLU A 44 -6.28 11.94 5.25
CA GLU A 44 -6.78 11.41 6.52
C GLU A 44 -5.76 10.46 7.18
N LEU A 45 -5.17 9.53 6.39
CA LEU A 45 -4.10 8.65 6.86
C LEU A 45 -2.93 9.44 7.43
N ARG A 46 -2.48 10.48 6.71
CA ARG A 46 -1.38 11.37 7.14
C ARG A 46 -1.69 12.11 8.43
N ASN A 47 -2.96 12.45 8.67
CA ASN A 47 -3.39 13.22 9.84
C ASN A 47 -3.63 12.36 11.08
N ARG A 48 -3.52 11.02 11.00
CA ARG A 48 -3.62 10.15 12.18
C ARG A 48 -2.51 10.49 13.19
N LYS A 49 -2.88 10.55 14.48
CA LYS A 49 -1.97 10.81 15.61
C LYS A 49 -1.06 9.63 15.92
N THR A 50 -1.57 8.41 15.70
CA THR A 50 -0.86 7.16 15.98
C THR A 50 -1.03 6.21 14.80
N ASN A 51 0.06 5.51 14.46
CA ASN A 51 0.14 4.52 13.40
C ASN A 51 -0.56 4.91 12.06
N ARG A 52 0.16 5.71 11.26
CA ARG A 52 -0.28 6.18 9.94
C ARG A 52 -0.20 5.11 8.84
N THR A 53 0.53 4.02 9.10
CA THR A 53 0.87 2.95 8.14
C THR A 53 0.46 1.57 8.63
N LYS A 54 -0.64 1.50 9.39
CA LYS A 54 -1.06 0.29 10.11
C LYS A 54 -1.22 -0.92 9.19
N PHE A 55 -1.72 -0.71 7.97
CA PHE A 55 -1.90 -1.79 7.01
C PHE A 55 -0.55 -2.31 6.52
N ILE A 56 0.40 -1.43 6.21
CA ILE A 56 1.76 -1.84 5.81
C ILE A 56 2.48 -2.57 6.94
N ASP A 57 2.35 -2.11 8.18
CA ASP A 57 2.93 -2.78 9.35
C ASP A 57 2.40 -4.21 9.47
N THR A 58 1.08 -4.37 9.33
CA THR A 58 0.41 -5.69 9.39
C THR A 58 0.88 -6.62 8.26
N LEU A 59 1.06 -6.09 7.04
CA LEU A 59 1.59 -6.86 5.92
C LEU A 59 3.03 -7.34 6.18
N LYS A 60 3.88 -6.44 6.69
CA LYS A 60 5.27 -6.77 7.04
C LYS A 60 5.31 -7.84 8.14
N GLU A 61 4.58 -7.65 9.23
CA GLU A 61 4.54 -8.59 10.35
C GLU A 61 4.03 -9.96 9.91
N GLY A 62 2.97 -10.02 9.09
CA GLY A 62 2.44 -11.25 8.55
C GLY A 62 3.43 -11.98 7.64
N LEU A 63 4.19 -11.24 6.83
CA LEU A 63 5.22 -11.82 5.96
C LEU A 63 6.39 -12.39 6.76
N LEU A 64 6.88 -11.64 7.76
CA LEU A 64 7.96 -12.10 8.65
C LEU A 64 7.57 -13.38 9.38
N ARG A 65 6.38 -13.40 10.00
CA ARG A 65 5.88 -14.62 10.68
C ARG A 65 5.86 -15.82 9.75
N ARG A 66 5.41 -15.64 8.50
CA ARG A 66 5.39 -16.74 7.51
C ARG A 66 6.80 -17.25 7.17
N MET A 67 7.81 -16.39 7.19
CA MET A 67 9.21 -16.80 6.99
C MET A 67 9.71 -17.58 8.21
N ASP A 68 9.48 -17.07 9.41
CA ASP A 68 9.88 -17.71 10.67
C ASP A 68 9.25 -19.12 10.79
N ASP A 69 7.95 -19.26 10.48
CA ASP A 69 7.22 -20.55 10.48
C ASP A 69 7.79 -21.58 9.48
N GLN A 70 8.55 -21.13 8.48
CA GLN A 70 9.22 -21.99 7.49
C GLN A 70 10.65 -22.36 7.90
N GLU A 71 11.34 -21.53 8.67
CA GLU A 71 12.68 -21.81 9.21
C GLU A 71 12.62 -22.77 10.40
N GLU A 72 11.52 -22.78 11.16
CA GLU A 72 11.28 -23.71 12.27
C GLU A 72 10.88 -25.14 11.83
N LYS A 73 10.70 -25.38 10.52
CA LYS A 73 10.34 -26.70 9.93
C LYS A 73 11.50 -27.37 9.23
#